data_AF-A0A656QPI9-F1
#
_entry.id   AF-A0A656QPI9-F1
#
_cell.length_a   1.000
_cell.length_b   1.000
_cell.length_c   1.000
_cell.angle_alpha   90.00
_cell.angle_beta   90.00
_cell.angle_gamma   90.00
#
_symmetry.space_group_name_H-M   'P 1'
#
loop_
_entity.id
_entity.type
_entity.pdbx_description
1 polymer ?
#
loop_
_entity_poly.entity_id
_entity_poly.type
_entity_poly.pdbx_seq_one_letter_code
_entity_poly.pdbx_strand_id
1 'polypeptide(L)'
;MYSMSGFFVEIIPEHVPDDGWTAIAQFSRQRDYRKHDEVPKATFPTNVAYGTRSAAERAATQWAREFVTSSSEVLESSLRLEEAARKAH
;
A
#
# COMPACT_ATOMS: atom_id res chain seq x y z
N MET A 1 9.38 -1.13 -4.57
CA MET A 1 8.95 -0.10 -3.60
C MET A 1 9.12 1.27 -4.23
N TYR A 2 8.08 2.11 -4.14
CA TYR A 2 8.02 3.47 -4.67
C TYR A 2 8.09 4.50 -3.52
N SER A 3 8.74 5.64 -3.76
CA SER A 3 8.73 6.78 -2.84
C SER A 3 7.68 7.80 -3.28
N MET A 4 6.75 8.16 -2.41
CA MET A 4 5.62 9.06 -2.70
C MET A 4 5.36 9.99 -1.51
N SER A 5 5.72 11.28 -1.64
CA SER A 5 5.34 12.37 -0.72
C SER A 5 5.43 12.03 0.78
N GLY A 6 6.59 11.54 1.25
CA GLY A 6 6.80 11.20 2.66
C GLY A 6 6.40 9.77 3.04
N PHE A 7 5.87 8.99 2.09
CA PHE A 7 5.54 7.57 2.26
C PHE A 7 6.36 6.68 1.32
N PHE A 8 6.61 5.45 1.74
CA PHE A 8 7.00 4.36 0.86
C PHE A 8 5.78 3.50 0.55
N VAL A 9 5.66 3.10 -0.72
CA VAL A 9 4.56 2.26 -1.21
C VAL A 9 5.13 0.99 -1.82
N GLU A 10 4.64 -0.15 -1.39
CA GLU A 10 4.88 -1.44 -2.01
C GLU A 10 3.60 -1.93 -2.67
N ILE A 11 3.72 -2.39 -3.91
CA ILE A 11 2.60 -2.95 -4.67
C ILE A 11 2.82 -4.46 -4.73
N ILE A 12 1.89 -5.20 -4.14
CA ILE A 12 1.89 -6.65 -4.06
C ILE A 12 0.80 -7.13 -5.01
N PRO A 13 1.14 -7.60 -6.23
CA PRO A 13 0.16 -8.14 -7.15
C PRO A 13 -0.33 -9.48 -6.65
N GLU A 14 -1.62 -9.72 -6.77
CA GLU A 14 -2.25 -10.98 -6.39
C GLU A 14 -3.00 -11.56 -7.58
N HIS A 15 -2.88 -12.87 -7.76
CA HIS A 15 -3.63 -13.58 -8.78
C HIS A 15 -5.00 -13.96 -8.23
N VAL A 16 -6.06 -13.55 -8.94
CA VAL A 16 -7.43 -13.96 -8.66
C VAL A 16 -7.75 -15.12 -9.62
N PRO A 17 -8.05 -16.33 -9.10
CA PRO A 17 -8.43 -17.46 -9.93
C PRO A 17 -9.57 -17.08 -10.88
N ASP A 18 -9.45 -17.44 -12.14
CA ASP A 18 -10.43 -17.20 -13.22
C ASP A 18 -10.73 -15.72 -13.58
N ASP A 19 -10.37 -14.74 -12.73
CA ASP A 19 -10.67 -13.31 -12.91
C ASP A 19 -9.44 -12.45 -13.28
N GLY A 20 -8.21 -12.97 -13.10
CA GLY A 20 -6.97 -12.32 -13.54
C GLY A 20 -6.07 -11.86 -12.39
N TRP A 21 -5.70 -10.59 -12.37
CA TRP A 21 -4.73 -10.02 -11.42
C TRP A 21 -5.28 -8.79 -10.72
N THR A 22 -5.17 -8.73 -9.40
CA THR A 22 -5.39 -7.52 -8.60
C THR A 22 -4.07 -7.10 -7.94
N ALA A 23 -4.11 -6.07 -7.10
CA ALA A 23 -2.97 -5.71 -6.28
C ALA A 23 -3.38 -5.14 -4.92
N ILE A 24 -2.46 -5.27 -3.98
CA ILE A 24 -2.49 -4.65 -2.68
C ILE A 24 -1.41 -3.57 -2.64
N ALA A 25 -1.77 -2.39 -2.15
CA ALA A 25 -0.82 -1.33 -1.86
C ALA A 25 -0.54 -1.29 -0.35
N GLN A 26 0.72 -1.49 0.03
CA GLN A 26 1.18 -1.32 1.40
C GLN A 26 1.95 -0.01 1.52
N PHE A 27 1.57 0.80 2.50
CA PHE A 27 2.15 2.10 2.75
C PHE A 27 2.90 2.08 4.08
N SER A 28 4.05 2.76 4.14
CA SER A 28 4.79 3.02 5.38
C SER A 28 5.32 4.45 5.37
N ARG A 29 5.55 5.05 6.54
CA ARG A 29 6.16 6.39 6.62
C ARG A 29 7.63 6.30 6.27
N GLN A 30 8.13 7.23 5.45
CA GLN A 30 9.56 7.30 5.17
C GLN A 30 10.38 7.60 6.44
N ARG A 31 9.86 8.46 7.32
CA ARG A 31 10.53 8.83 8.58
C ARG A 31 10.68 7.68 9.58
N ASP A 32 9.80 6.68 9.50
CA ASP A 32 9.82 5.52 10.39
C ASP A 32 10.69 4.40 9.79
N TYR A 33 11.11 4.53 8.52
CA TYR A 33 11.77 3.50 7.76
C TYR A 33 13.21 3.25 8.19
N ARG A 34 13.41 2.15 8.94
CA ARG A 34 14.73 1.61 9.29
C ARG A 34 14.97 0.28 8.61
N LYS A 35 14.01 -0.65 8.75
CA LYS A 35 14.00 -1.97 8.12
C LYS A 35 12.59 -2.30 7.69
N HIS A 36 12.47 -2.94 6.53
CA HIS A 36 11.20 -3.21 5.85
C HIS A 36 10.15 -3.95 6.71
N ASP A 37 10.58 -4.87 7.56
CA ASP A 37 9.69 -5.72 8.38
C ASP A 37 9.34 -5.08 9.74
N GLU A 38 10.07 -4.05 10.13
CA GLU A 38 10.00 -3.42 11.45
C GLU A 38 9.15 -2.14 11.45
N VAL A 39 8.63 -1.73 10.29
CA VAL A 39 7.78 -0.55 10.17
C VAL A 39 6.29 -0.90 10.21
N PRO A 40 5.44 -0.05 10.79
CA PRO A 40 3.99 -0.12 10.57
C PRO A 40 3.68 0.00 9.08
N LYS A 41 2.79 -0.88 8.60
CA LYS A 41 2.34 -0.87 7.21
C LYS A 41 0.82 -0.84 7.15
N ALA A 42 0.27 0.20 6.54
CA ALA A 42 -1.16 0.25 6.24
C ALA A 42 -1.43 -0.39 4.88
N THR A 43 -2.42 -1.29 4.82
CA THR A 43 -2.69 -2.12 3.65
C THR A 43 -4.02 -1.71 3.00
N PHE A 44 -4.01 -1.47 1.69
CA PHE A 44 -5.19 -1.11 0.93
C PHE A 44 -5.29 -1.94 -0.37
N PRO A 45 -6.33 -2.78 -0.53
CA PRO A 45 -6.54 -3.53 -1.76
C PRO A 45 -7.16 -2.66 -2.86
N THR A 46 -6.75 -2.84 -4.11
CA THR A 46 -7.31 -2.07 -5.24
C THR A 46 -8.64 -2.60 -5.75
N ASN A 47 -9.12 -3.75 -5.25
CA ASN A 47 -10.42 -4.40 -5.51
C ASN A 47 -10.83 -4.62 -6.99
N VAL A 48 -10.02 -4.18 -7.96
CA VAL A 48 -10.28 -4.31 -9.40
C VAL A 48 -9.33 -5.36 -9.98
N ALA A 49 -9.91 -6.33 -10.69
CA ALA A 49 -9.16 -7.33 -11.44
C ALA A 49 -8.78 -6.80 -12.83
N TYR A 50 -7.57 -7.14 -13.25
CA TYR A 50 -6.96 -6.77 -14.52
C TYR A 50 -6.46 -8.03 -15.22
N GLY A 51 -6.52 -8.05 -16.55
CA GLY A 51 -6.12 -9.23 -17.32
C GLY A 51 -4.63 -9.61 -17.21
N THR A 52 -3.76 -8.73 -16.69
CA THR A 52 -2.33 -9.02 -16.53
C THR A 52 -1.77 -8.45 -15.23
N ARG A 53 -0.75 -9.11 -14.67
CA ARG A 53 0.01 -8.65 -13.51
C ARG A 53 0.52 -7.22 -13.66
N SER A 54 1.14 -6.91 -14.80
CA SER A 54 1.69 -5.57 -15.06
C SER A 54 0.61 -4.49 -15.19
N ALA A 55 -0.62 -4.84 -15.59
CA ALA A 55 -1.73 -3.91 -15.59
C ALA A 55 -2.21 -3.60 -14.15
N ALA A 56 -2.35 -4.64 -13.32
CA ALA A 56 -2.68 -4.47 -11.91
C ALA A 56 -1.63 -3.63 -11.17
N GLU A 57 -0.34 -3.92 -11.37
CA GLU A 57 0.76 -3.15 -10.78
C GLU A 57 0.71 -1.67 -11.16
N ARG A 58 0.54 -1.37 -12.46
CA ARG A 58 0.48 0.02 -12.95
C ARG A 58 -0.74 0.76 -12.41
N ALA A 59 -1.90 0.13 -12.44
CA ALA A 59 -3.13 0.73 -11.94
C ALA A 59 -3.04 1.01 -10.43
N ALA A 60 -2.54 0.06 -9.65
CA ALA A 60 -2.33 0.23 -8.21
C ALA A 60 -1.29 1.30 -7.88
N THR A 61 -0.21 1.39 -8.66
CA THR A 61 0.80 2.45 -8.50
C THR A 61 0.21 3.83 -8.77
N GLN A 62 -0.61 3.97 -9.81
CA GLN A 62 -1.28 5.23 -10.12
C GLN A 62 -2.28 5.61 -9.03
N TRP A 63 -3.15 4.68 -8.65
CA TRP A 63 -4.12 4.87 -7.56
C TRP A 63 -3.43 5.28 -6.26
N ALA A 64 -2.31 4.62 -5.90
CA ALA A 64 -1.57 4.94 -4.68
C ALA A 64 -1.02 6.36 -4.68
N ARG A 65 -0.55 6.85 -5.84
CA ARG A 65 -0.08 8.24 -6.00
C ARG A 65 -1.20 9.25 -5.79
N GLU A 66 -2.37 8.98 -6.37
CA GLU A 66 -3.56 9.82 -6.20
C GLU A 66 -4.05 9.79 -4.73
N PHE A 67 -4.06 8.62 -4.10
CA PHE A 67 -4.46 8.42 -2.72
C PHE A 67 -3.56 9.16 -1.73
N VAL A 68 -2.23 9.07 -1.89
CA VAL A 68 -1.29 9.82 -1.05
C VAL A 68 -1.50 11.33 -1.20
N THR A 69 -1.86 11.80 -2.39
CA THR A 69 -2.06 13.23 -2.66
C THR A 69 -3.37 13.74 -2.06
N SER A 70 -4.46 12.97 -2.14
CA SER A 70 -5.80 13.41 -1.74
C SER A 70 -6.19 13.02 -0.30
N SER A 71 -5.57 11.97 0.24
CA SER A 71 -6.04 11.26 1.44
C SER A 71 -4.91 10.94 2.44
N SER A 72 -3.87 11.76 2.48
CA SER A 72 -2.71 11.57 3.36
C SER A 72 -3.07 11.48 4.85
N GLU A 73 -4.10 12.21 5.31
CA GLU A 73 -4.57 12.15 6.70
C GLU A 73 -5.22 10.80 7.05
N VAL A 74 -5.95 10.20 6.10
CA VAL A 74 -6.52 8.85 6.25
C VAL A 74 -5.39 7.85 6.38
N LEU A 75 -4.40 7.94 5.49
CA LEU A 75 -3.23 7.07 5.52
C LEU A 75 -2.45 7.19 6.84
N GLU A 76 -2.21 8.40 7.32
CA GLU A 76 -1.55 8.65 8.61
C GLU A 76 -2.33 8.04 9.78
N SER A 77 -3.66 8.14 9.76
CA SER A 77 -4.53 7.58 10.79
C SER A 77 -4.48 6.05 10.78
N SER A 78 -4.54 5.42 9.60
CA SER A 78 -4.38 3.97 9.45
C SER A 78 -3.02 3.50 9.98
N LEU A 79 -1.94 4.23 9.67
CA LEU A 79 -0.59 3.90 10.15
C LEU A 79 -0.47 4.00 11.67
N ARG A 80 -1.16 4.94 12.32
CA ARG A 80 -1.20 5.03 13.80
C ARG A 80 -1.94 3.84 14.42
N LEU A 81 -3.00 3.35 13.78
CA LEU A 81 -3.73 2.17 14.25
C LEU A 81 -2.85 0.92 14.18
N GLU A 82 -2.15 0.72 13.06
CA GLU A 82 -1.19 -0.38 12.90
C GLU A 82 -0.04 -0.30 13.92
N GLU A 83 0.49 0.90 14.16
CA GLU A 83 1.52 1.12 15.17
C GLU A 83 1.03 0.78 16.59
N ALA A 84 -0.21 1.15 16.93
CA ALA A 84 -0.81 0.85 18.22
C ALA A 84 -1.05 -0.67 18.39
N ALA A 85 -1.55 -1.34 17.35
CA ALA A 85 -1.77 -2.79 17.35
C ALA A 85 -0.45 -3.55 17.57
N ARG A 86 0.64 -3.13 16.92
CA ARG A 86 1.97 -3.75 17.09
C ARG A 86 2.58 -3.55 18.47
N LYS A 87 2.23 -2.50 19.20
CA LYS A 87 2.72 -2.24 20.57
C LYS A 87 1.96 -3.01 21.65
N ALA A 88 0.76 -3.51 21.33
CA ALA A 88 -0.07 -4.27 22.25
C ALA A 88 0.28 -5.77 22.32
N HIS A 89 1.08 -6.25 21.37
CA HIS A 89 1.61 -7.61 21.27
C HIS A 89 3.08 -7.67 21.68
#